data_AF-A0A8T2NZW9-F1
#
_entry.id   AF-A0A8T2NZW9-F1
#
_cell.length_a   1.000
_cell.length_b   1.000
_cell.length_c   1.000
_cell.angle_alpha   90.00
_cell.angle_beta   90.00
_cell.angle_gamma   90.00
#
_symmetry.space_group_name_H-M   'P 1'
#
loop_
_entity.id
_entity.type
_entity.pdbx_description
1 polymer ?
#
loop_
_entity_poly.entity_id
_entity_poly.type
_entity_poly.pdbx_seq_one_letter_code
_entity_poly.pdbx_strand_id
1 'polypeptide(L)'
;LLQRNVTEYPGQFSDFSVPLEHFHLRQCWCVGNHGDMIADTKATVNQFPKCPGFCSLVEHQVTQFRRDVETIISLSNSSNVPLGYSFLLAEGLSLTPQELLHDLPVESLISNTLLAHSDSALRLAAHSTVQFYWQTHISASESDREALLLGYQPYTPQCDSSGQWLPTQCYPS
;
A
#
# COMPACT_ATOMS: atom_id res chain seq x y z
N LEU A 1 -27.20 -30.33 33.41
CA LEU A 1 -27.86 -29.18 32.76
C LEU A 1 -27.84 -27.99 33.72
N LEU A 2 -26.82 -27.14 33.60
CA LEU A 2 -26.72 -25.86 34.30
C LEU A 2 -26.55 -24.77 33.24
N GLN A 3 -27.65 -24.38 32.63
CA GLN A 3 -27.72 -23.16 31.80
C GLN A 3 -28.94 -22.41 32.28
N ARG A 4 -28.75 -21.39 33.12
CA ARG A 4 -29.84 -20.42 33.30
C ARG A 4 -29.55 -19.03 33.83
N ASN A 5 -28.32 -18.57 34.07
CA ASN A 5 -28.12 -17.15 34.45
C ASN A 5 -26.66 -16.71 34.50
N VAL A 6 -25.88 -17.00 33.46
CA VAL A 6 -24.51 -16.49 33.35
C VAL A 6 -24.38 -15.80 32.00
N THR A 7 -24.93 -14.59 31.91
CA THR A 7 -24.71 -13.66 30.79
C THR A 7 -23.30 -13.04 30.81
N GLU A 8 -22.49 -13.39 31.82
CA GLU A 8 -21.14 -12.88 31.99
C GLU A 8 -20.21 -14.04 32.31
N TYR A 9 -19.31 -14.35 31.38
CA TYR A 9 -18.37 -15.47 31.50
C TYR A 9 -17.49 -15.27 32.75
N PRO A 10 -17.28 -16.29 33.61
CA PRO A 10 -16.36 -16.16 34.74
C PRO A 10 -14.93 -16.34 34.22
N GLY A 11 -14.43 -15.33 33.50
CA GLY A 11 -13.09 -15.31 32.91
C GLY A 11 -12.89 -14.07 32.04
N GLN A 12 -11.63 -13.68 31.81
CA GLN A 12 -11.27 -12.50 31.01
C GLN A 12 -11.58 -12.62 29.50
N PHE A 13 -12.18 -13.72 29.06
CA PHE A 13 -12.44 -14.00 27.65
C PHE A 13 -13.91 -14.34 27.42
N SER A 14 -14.51 -13.67 26.45
CA SER A 14 -15.87 -13.91 25.98
C SER A 14 -15.91 -15.14 25.07
N ASP A 15 -17.03 -15.87 25.11
CA ASP A 15 -17.29 -16.97 24.18
C ASP A 15 -17.71 -16.42 22.81
N PHE A 16 -16.84 -16.58 21.80
CA PHE A 16 -17.08 -16.14 20.41
C PHE A 16 -17.99 -17.10 19.62
N SER A 17 -18.53 -18.14 20.26
CA SER A 17 -19.37 -19.16 19.62
C SER A 17 -20.83 -18.74 19.49
N VAL A 18 -21.24 -17.60 20.07
CA VAL A 18 -22.62 -17.12 20.00
C VAL A 18 -22.88 -16.51 18.61
N PRO A 19 -23.84 -17.05 17.83
CA PRO A 19 -24.22 -16.46 16.56
C PRO A 19 -24.65 -15.02 16.74
N LEU A 20 -24.16 -14.14 15.88
CA LEU A 20 -24.51 -12.73 15.93
C LEU A 20 -25.98 -12.55 15.54
N GLU A 21 -26.86 -12.26 16.50
CA GLU A 21 -28.24 -11.90 16.17
C GLU A 21 -28.34 -10.47 15.58
N HIS A 22 -29.41 -10.20 14.83
CA HIS A 22 -29.73 -8.87 14.28
C HIS A 22 -28.74 -8.31 13.22
N PHE A 23 -28.29 -9.15 12.27
CA PHE A 23 -27.42 -8.71 11.16
C PHE A 23 -27.96 -7.50 10.38
N HIS A 24 -29.28 -7.36 10.29
CA HIS A 24 -29.96 -6.27 9.59
C HIS A 24 -29.77 -4.88 10.23
N LEU A 25 -29.28 -4.79 11.47
CA LEU A 25 -29.00 -3.51 12.15
C LEU A 25 -27.51 -3.15 12.13
N ARG A 26 -26.65 -4.00 11.57
CA ARG A 26 -25.20 -3.86 11.65
C ARG A 26 -24.64 -3.17 10.41
N GLN A 27 -23.52 -2.48 10.60
CA GLN A 27 -22.67 -1.99 9.53
C GLN A 27 -21.57 -3.02 9.28
N CYS A 28 -21.45 -3.47 8.04
CA CYS A 28 -20.49 -4.48 7.64
C CYS A 28 -19.44 -3.87 6.71
N TRP A 29 -18.20 -4.34 6.78
CA TRP A 29 -17.10 -3.94 5.89
C TRP A 29 -16.19 -5.14 5.66
N CYS A 30 -15.28 -5.00 4.70
CA CYS A 30 -14.27 -6.01 4.42
C CYS A 30 -12.99 -5.67 5.16
N VAL A 31 -12.24 -6.69 5.56
CA VAL A 31 -10.97 -6.53 6.26
C VAL A 31 -9.84 -7.16 5.45
N GLY A 32 -8.64 -6.59 5.57
CA GLY A 32 -7.42 -7.14 5.01
C GLY A 32 -6.87 -8.29 5.87
N ASN A 33 -5.70 -8.80 5.49
CA ASN A 33 -5.06 -9.94 6.16
C ASN A 33 -4.70 -9.65 7.64
N HIS A 34 -4.46 -8.39 8.00
CA HIS A 34 -4.13 -7.97 9.36
C HIS A 34 -5.36 -7.52 10.17
N GLY A 35 -6.57 -7.60 9.59
CA GLY A 35 -7.81 -7.19 10.24
C GLY A 35 -8.19 -5.72 10.04
N ASP A 36 -7.35 -4.93 9.37
CA ASP A 36 -7.64 -3.54 9.04
C ASP A 36 -8.81 -3.43 8.06
N MET A 37 -9.68 -2.43 8.26
CA MET A 37 -10.78 -2.16 7.33
C MET A 37 -10.23 -1.73 5.98
N ILE A 38 -10.69 -2.37 4.91
CA ILE A 38 -10.40 -1.94 3.54
C ILE A 38 -11.23 -0.68 3.26
N ALA A 39 -10.56 0.40 2.84
CA ALA A 39 -11.22 1.66 2.50
C ALA A 39 -12.36 1.45 1.48
N ASP A 40 -13.42 2.24 1.61
CA ASP A 40 -14.59 2.22 0.73
C ASP A 40 -15.39 0.90 0.67
N THR A 41 -15.10 -0.06 1.54
CA THR A 41 -15.89 -1.32 1.63
C THR A 41 -17.00 -1.29 2.67
N LYS A 42 -17.14 -0.17 3.40
CA LYS A 42 -18.17 -0.03 4.43
C LYS A 42 -19.56 0.07 3.80
N ALA A 43 -20.36 -0.97 4.00
CA ALA A 43 -21.73 -1.04 3.52
C ALA A 43 -22.68 -0.24 4.41
N THR A 44 -23.81 0.17 3.82
CA THR A 44 -24.92 0.71 4.61
C THR A 44 -25.56 -0.39 5.46
N VAL A 45 -26.36 0.02 6.45
CA VAL A 45 -27.04 -0.92 7.36
C VAL A 45 -27.91 -1.89 6.54
N ASN A 46 -27.87 -3.17 6.88
CA ASN A 46 -28.59 -4.24 6.19
C ASN A 46 -28.13 -4.53 4.74
N GLN A 47 -26.92 -4.12 4.36
CA GLN A 47 -26.34 -4.44 3.05
C GLN A 47 -25.05 -5.27 3.17
N PHE A 48 -24.82 -6.11 2.16
CA PHE A 48 -23.58 -6.87 2.06
C PHE A 48 -22.50 -6.02 1.39
N PRO A 49 -21.31 -5.89 2.00
CA PRO A 49 -20.21 -5.15 1.41
C PRO A 49 -19.67 -5.91 0.19
N LYS A 50 -19.31 -5.17 -0.86
CA LYS A 50 -18.64 -5.73 -2.04
C LYS A 50 -17.15 -5.84 -1.74
N CYS A 51 -16.71 -7.00 -1.28
CA CYS A 51 -15.30 -7.22 -0.97
C CYS A 51 -14.48 -7.46 -2.24
N PRO A 52 -13.31 -6.80 -2.37
CA PRO A 52 -12.37 -7.15 -3.43
C PRO A 52 -11.84 -8.57 -3.22
N GLY A 53 -11.56 -9.27 -4.32
CA GLY A 53 -10.86 -10.54 -4.27
C GLY A 53 -9.39 -10.37 -3.87
N PHE A 54 -8.75 -11.47 -3.44
CA PHE A 54 -7.37 -11.44 -2.94
C PHE A 54 -6.35 -10.97 -3.98
N CYS A 55 -6.54 -11.29 -5.26
CA CYS A 55 -5.66 -10.84 -6.32
C CYS A 55 -5.78 -9.32 -6.50
N SER A 56 -7.01 -8.80 -6.54
CA SER A 56 -7.27 -7.36 -6.68
C SER A 56 -6.69 -6.54 -5.53
N LEU A 57 -6.67 -7.10 -4.31
CA LEU A 57 -5.98 -6.47 -3.17
C LEU A 57 -4.47 -6.32 -3.41
N VAL A 58 -3.82 -7.35 -3.94
CA VAL A 58 -2.37 -7.30 -4.27
C VAL A 58 -2.12 -6.38 -5.46
N GLU A 59 -2.98 -6.41 -6.48
CA GLU A 59 -2.94 -5.49 -7.62
C GLU A 59 -3.01 -4.03 -7.16
N HIS A 60 -3.88 -3.72 -6.21
CA HIS A 60 -3.98 -2.39 -5.61
C HIS A 60 -2.67 -1.98 -4.91
N GLN A 61 -2.03 -2.90 -4.18
CA GLN A 61 -0.72 -2.64 -3.54
C GLN A 61 0.37 -2.34 -4.56
N VAL A 62 0.45 -3.11 -5.65
CA VAL A 62 1.40 -2.85 -6.74
C VAL A 62 1.11 -1.51 -7.43
N THR A 63 -0.16 -1.18 -7.63
CA THR A 63 -0.57 0.10 -8.20
C THR A 63 -0.18 1.26 -7.29
N GLN A 64 -0.38 1.14 -5.98
CA GLN A 64 0.05 2.12 -5.00
C GLN A 64 1.58 2.28 -5.01
N PHE A 65 2.32 1.18 -4.99
CA PHE A 65 3.79 1.20 -5.10
C PHE A 65 4.26 1.97 -6.34
N ARG A 66 3.62 1.78 -7.51
CA ARG A 66 3.96 2.53 -8.73
C ARG A 66 3.69 4.03 -8.59
N ARG A 67 2.58 4.42 -7.96
CA ARG A 67 2.28 5.84 -7.66
C ARG A 67 3.29 6.44 -6.70
N ASP A 68 3.73 5.69 -5.71
CA ASP A 68 4.75 6.12 -4.75
C ASP A 68 6.10 6.35 -5.44
N VAL A 69 6.48 5.47 -6.37
CA VAL A 69 7.66 5.66 -7.24
C VAL A 69 7.55 6.96 -8.04
N GLU A 70 6.44 7.17 -8.74
CA GLU A 70 6.21 8.39 -9.55
C GLU A 70 6.24 9.66 -8.69
N THR A 71 5.70 9.58 -7.48
CA THR A 71 5.74 10.67 -6.51
C THR A 71 7.17 11.01 -6.15
N ILE A 72 8.00 10.04 -5.74
CA ILE A 72 9.42 10.26 -5.41
C ILE A 72 10.19 10.84 -6.60
N ILE A 73 9.95 10.34 -7.81
CA ILE A 73 10.60 10.86 -9.04
C ILE A 73 10.21 12.32 -9.29
N SER A 74 8.92 12.65 -9.18
CA SER A 74 8.43 14.03 -9.37
C SER A 74 9.02 15.00 -8.34
N LEU A 75 9.13 14.58 -7.09
CA LEU A 75 9.74 15.36 -6.02
C LEU A 75 11.24 15.50 -6.24
N SER A 76 11.93 14.45 -6.68
CA SER A 76 13.37 14.48 -6.97
C SER A 76 13.71 15.44 -8.12
N ASN A 77 12.85 15.54 -9.13
CA ASN A 77 13.04 16.47 -10.25
C ASN A 77 12.73 17.93 -9.90
N SER A 78 11.84 18.18 -8.93
CA SER A 78 11.31 19.51 -8.63
C SER A 78 11.82 20.14 -7.33
N SER A 79 12.50 19.38 -6.48
CA SER A 79 12.87 19.81 -5.13
C SER A 79 14.38 20.04 -4.94
N ASN A 80 14.70 20.85 -3.93
CA ASN A 80 16.06 21.05 -3.43
C ASN A 80 16.39 20.10 -2.26
N VAL A 81 15.72 18.94 -2.18
CA VAL A 81 15.98 17.99 -1.09
C VAL A 81 17.41 17.48 -1.21
N PRO A 82 18.24 17.60 -0.15
CA PRO A 82 19.61 17.10 -0.20
C PRO A 82 19.61 15.59 -0.50
N LEU A 83 20.48 15.16 -1.42
CA LEU A 83 20.64 13.73 -1.74
C LEU A 83 20.94 12.87 -0.49
N GLY A 84 21.58 13.46 0.53
CA GLY A 84 21.86 12.80 1.80
C GLY A 84 20.66 12.62 2.73
N TYR A 85 19.49 13.22 2.43
CA TYR A 85 18.31 13.11 3.30
C TYR A 85 17.81 11.67 3.41
N SER A 86 17.74 10.95 2.29
CA SER A 86 17.35 9.53 2.28
C SER A 86 18.35 8.63 3.02
N PHE A 87 19.64 9.00 3.00
CA PHE A 87 20.67 8.31 3.77
C PHE A 87 20.44 8.47 5.28
N LEU A 88 20.13 9.68 5.76
CA LEU A 88 19.79 9.92 7.17
C LEU A 88 18.56 9.11 7.60
N LEU A 89 17.52 9.07 6.77
CA LEU A 89 16.32 8.28 7.04
C LEU A 89 16.64 6.78 7.15
N ALA A 90 17.53 6.26 6.30
CA ALA A 90 17.95 4.85 6.34
C ALA A 90 18.71 4.50 7.62
N GLU A 91 19.47 5.45 8.18
CA GLU A 91 20.13 5.34 9.48
C GLU A 91 19.19 5.58 10.67
N GLY A 92 17.88 5.77 10.42
CA GLY A 92 16.87 6.02 11.44
C GLY A 92 16.90 7.45 12.00
N LEU A 93 17.57 8.38 11.33
CA LEU A 93 17.62 9.78 11.70
C LEU A 93 16.51 10.55 10.97
N SER A 94 15.55 11.06 11.73
CA SER A 94 14.50 11.95 11.22
C SER A 94 14.77 13.37 11.70
N LEU A 95 14.90 14.30 10.75
CA LEU A 95 15.05 15.73 11.05
C LEU A 95 13.67 16.37 11.15
N THR A 96 13.44 17.10 12.23
CA THR A 96 12.22 17.88 12.43
C THR A 96 12.33 19.24 11.73
N PRO A 97 11.21 19.87 11.32
CA PRO A 97 11.23 21.23 10.76
C PRO A 97 11.93 22.25 11.67
N GLN A 98 11.85 22.04 13.00
CA GLN A 98 12.51 22.88 14.00
C GLN A 98 14.04 22.76 13.95
N GLU A 99 14.57 21.55 13.73
CA GLU A 99 16.02 21.30 13.61
C GLU A 99 16.58 21.82 12.29
N LEU A 100 15.78 21.78 11.22
CA LEU A 100 16.14 22.30 9.89
C LEU A 100 16.06 23.82 9.80
N LEU A 101 15.48 24.50 10.80
CA LEU A 101 15.20 25.93 10.80
C LEU A 101 14.39 26.39 9.55
N HIS A 102 13.70 25.44 8.91
CA HIS A 102 12.88 25.64 7.72
C HIS A 102 11.80 24.56 7.64
N ASP A 103 10.60 24.94 7.18
CA ASP A 103 9.54 24.00 6.90
C ASP A 103 9.66 23.52 5.46
N LEU A 104 10.11 22.27 5.27
CA LEU A 104 10.23 21.63 3.97
C LEU A 104 9.13 20.57 3.83
N PRO A 105 7.93 20.95 3.36
CA PRO A 105 6.82 20.02 3.21
C PRO A 105 7.10 18.88 2.22
N VAL A 106 8.12 19.03 1.36
CA VAL A 106 8.56 17.96 0.45
C VAL A 106 9.36 16.87 1.17
N GLU A 107 10.17 17.22 2.16
CA GLU A 107 10.97 16.24 2.92
C GLU A 107 10.08 15.32 3.75
N SER A 108 9.03 15.88 4.36
CA SER A 108 8.04 15.08 5.10
C SER A 108 7.27 14.13 4.18
N LEU A 109 6.95 14.53 2.95
CA LEU A 109 6.32 13.64 1.96
C LEU A 109 7.25 12.50 1.56
N ILE A 110 8.52 12.77 1.27
CA ILE A 110 9.51 11.73 0.91
C ILE A 110 9.73 10.77 2.09
N SER A 111 9.88 11.31 3.30
CA SER A 111 10.03 10.52 4.52
C SER A 111 8.82 9.63 4.76
N ASN A 112 7.61 10.19 4.72
CA ASN A 112 6.38 9.43 4.89
C ASN A 112 6.25 8.31 3.85
N THR A 113 6.56 8.59 2.58
CA THR A 113 6.46 7.58 1.50
C THR A 113 7.51 6.47 1.64
N LEU A 114 8.77 6.80 1.96
CA LEU A 114 9.83 5.81 2.16
C LEU A 114 9.63 4.98 3.45
N LEU A 115 9.09 5.58 4.51
CA LEU A 115 8.88 4.94 5.81
C LEU A 115 7.52 4.24 5.93
N ALA A 116 6.54 4.53 5.06
CA ALA A 116 5.21 3.93 5.11
C ALA A 116 5.22 2.40 5.04
N HIS A 117 6.19 1.83 4.33
CA HIS A 117 6.31 0.39 4.13
C HIS A 117 7.77 -0.04 4.22
N SER A 118 8.23 -0.32 5.45
CA SER A 118 9.63 -0.74 5.73
C SER A 118 10.09 -1.89 4.82
N ASP A 119 9.20 -2.84 4.55
CA ASP A 119 9.52 -4.06 3.79
C ASP A 119 9.70 -3.80 2.29
N SER A 120 9.21 -2.66 1.79
CA SER A 120 9.35 -2.23 0.40
C SER A 120 10.20 -0.97 0.21
N ALA A 121 10.65 -0.31 1.28
CA ALA A 121 11.41 0.95 1.20
C ALA A 121 12.64 0.84 0.28
N LEU A 122 13.41 -0.25 0.42
CA LEU A 122 14.57 -0.52 -0.44
C LEU A 122 14.17 -0.71 -1.91
N ARG A 123 13.10 -1.47 -2.18
CA ARG A 123 12.60 -1.67 -3.55
C ARG A 123 12.09 -0.37 -4.14
N LEU A 124 11.41 0.43 -3.34
CA LEU A 124 10.87 1.73 -3.74
C LEU A 124 12.00 2.69 -4.13
N ALA A 125 13.03 2.81 -3.28
CA ALA A 125 14.22 3.60 -3.58
C ALA A 125 14.91 3.11 -4.86
N ALA A 126 15.20 1.80 -4.98
CA ALA A 126 15.85 1.23 -6.15
C ALA A 126 15.07 1.47 -7.45
N HIS A 127 13.76 1.20 -7.46
CA HIS A 127 12.91 1.43 -8.63
C HIS A 127 12.84 2.91 -9.00
N SER A 128 12.70 3.81 -8.01
CA SER A 128 12.66 5.25 -8.25
C SER A 128 13.96 5.79 -8.87
N THR A 129 15.13 5.35 -8.39
CA THR A 129 16.43 5.79 -8.92
C THR A 129 16.66 5.29 -10.34
N VAL A 130 16.37 4.02 -10.60
CA VAL A 130 16.48 3.41 -11.93
C VAL A 130 15.58 4.16 -12.91
N GLN A 131 14.30 4.31 -12.57
CA GLN A 131 13.34 4.99 -13.43
C GLN A 131 13.66 6.49 -13.62
N PHE A 132 14.09 7.21 -12.58
CA PHE A 132 14.52 8.62 -12.69
C PHE A 132 15.72 8.79 -13.62
N TYR A 133 16.77 7.96 -13.44
CA TYR A 133 17.97 8.00 -14.28
C TYR A 133 17.62 7.76 -15.75
N TRP A 134 16.76 6.78 -16.02
CA TRP A 134 16.34 6.48 -17.39
C TRP A 134 15.48 7.56 -18.02
N GLN A 135 14.53 8.14 -17.28
CA GLN A 135 13.70 9.24 -17.76
C GLN A 135 14.52 10.49 -18.10
N THR A 136 15.65 10.70 -17.42
CA THR A 136 16.50 11.88 -17.60
C THR A 136 17.62 11.69 -18.63
N HIS A 137 18.18 10.48 -18.76
CA HIS A 137 19.33 10.20 -19.63
C HIS A 137 19.00 9.53 -20.97
N ILE A 138 17.84 8.87 -21.11
CA ILE A 138 17.46 8.24 -22.37
C ILE A 138 16.64 9.22 -23.21
N SER A 139 17.36 10.03 -23.99
CA SER A 139 16.83 10.72 -25.18
C SER A 139 16.65 9.76 -26.37
N ALA A 140 16.37 8.47 -26.12
CA ALA A 140 16.30 7.48 -27.18
C ALA A 140 14.95 7.53 -27.90
N SER A 141 14.97 7.09 -29.15
CA SER A 141 13.80 6.98 -30.02
C SER A 141 12.62 6.30 -29.29
N GLU A 142 11.40 6.61 -29.72
CA GLU A 142 10.16 6.04 -29.17
C GLU A 142 10.22 4.51 -28.97
N SER A 143 10.90 3.78 -29.86
CA SER A 143 11.13 2.34 -29.78
C SER A 143 11.90 1.89 -28.53
N ASP A 144 12.92 2.64 -28.15
CA ASP A 144 13.81 2.29 -27.05
C ASP A 144 13.11 2.63 -25.73
N ARG A 145 12.29 3.69 -25.71
CA ARG A 145 11.40 4.04 -24.58
C ARG A 145 10.38 2.93 -24.30
N GLU A 146 9.76 2.33 -25.31
CA GLU A 146 8.78 1.24 -25.14
C GLU A 146 9.42 -0.05 -24.59
N ALA A 147 10.57 -0.47 -25.13
CA ALA A 147 11.27 -1.65 -24.63
C ALA A 147 11.74 -1.48 -23.17
N LEU A 148 12.17 -0.27 -22.80
CA LEU A 148 12.60 0.06 -21.44
C LEU A 148 11.45 0.17 -20.44
N LEU A 149 10.29 0.70 -20.87
CA LEU A 149 9.07 0.70 -20.07
C LEU A 149 8.56 -0.71 -19.78
N LEU A 150 8.96 -1.73 -20.54
CA LEU A 150 8.54 -3.11 -20.32
C LEU A 150 9.52 -3.89 -19.43
N GLY A 151 10.83 -3.66 -19.57
CA GLY A 151 11.86 -4.48 -18.90
C GLY A 151 12.08 -4.24 -17.39
N TYR A 152 11.59 -3.11 -16.84
CA TYR A 152 11.84 -2.74 -15.42
C TYR A 152 10.56 -2.49 -14.61
N GLN A 153 9.41 -2.92 -15.12
CA GLN A 153 8.15 -2.75 -14.40
C GLN A 153 8.04 -3.78 -13.28
N PRO A 154 7.58 -3.36 -12.09
CA PRO A 154 7.10 -4.28 -11.08
C PRO A 154 6.06 -5.23 -11.68
N TYR A 155 6.10 -6.49 -11.29
CA TYR A 155 5.08 -7.46 -11.68
C TYR A 155 3.69 -7.01 -11.21
N THR A 156 2.77 -6.85 -12.16
CA THR A 156 1.35 -6.62 -11.87
C THR A 156 0.63 -7.98 -11.92
N PRO A 157 -0.01 -8.42 -10.83
CA PRO A 157 -0.75 -9.68 -10.82
C PRO A 157 -1.92 -9.64 -11.78
N GLN A 158 -2.19 -10.76 -12.45
CA GLN A 158 -3.29 -10.87 -13.40
C GLN A 158 -4.52 -11.47 -12.71
N CYS A 159 -5.54 -10.62 -12.53
CA CYS A 159 -6.77 -10.97 -11.84
C CYS A 159 -7.93 -11.20 -12.82
N ASP A 160 -8.89 -12.05 -12.43
CA ASP A 160 -10.14 -12.22 -13.17
C ASP A 160 -11.16 -11.10 -12.85
N SER A 161 -12.33 -11.13 -13.50
CA SER A 161 -13.38 -10.12 -13.29
C SER A 161 -13.99 -10.12 -11.88
N SER A 162 -13.75 -11.16 -11.10
CA SER A 162 -14.16 -11.25 -9.69
C SER A 162 -13.05 -10.83 -8.72
N GLY A 163 -11.89 -10.42 -9.23
CA GLY A 163 -10.73 -10.04 -8.43
C GLY A 163 -9.95 -11.23 -7.85
N GLN A 164 -10.20 -12.44 -8.35
CA GLN A 164 -9.45 -13.65 -7.98
C GLN A 164 -8.26 -13.84 -8.91
N TRP A 165 -7.34 -14.73 -8.51
CA TRP A 165 -6.15 -15.03 -9.31
C TRP A 165 -6.52 -15.76 -10.60
N LEU A 166 -5.98 -15.30 -11.74
CA LEU A 166 -5.99 -16.13 -12.94
C LEU A 166 -5.09 -17.36 -12.71
N PRO A 167 -5.48 -18.56 -13.21
CA PRO A 167 -4.68 -19.78 -13.06
C PRO A 167 -3.27 -19.66 -13.64
N THR A 168 -3.11 -18.83 -14.68
CA THR A 168 -1.83 -18.56 -15.32
C THR A 168 -1.40 -17.14 -14.95
N GLN A 169 -0.19 -17.03 -14.40
CA GLN A 169 0.47 -15.75 -14.15
C GLN A 169 1.72 -15.65 -15.02
N CYS A 170 1.86 -14.56 -15.76
CA CYS A 170 2.97 -14.33 -16.67
C CYS A 170 3.70 -13.04 -16.27
N TYR A 171 5.03 -13.11 -16.23
CA TYR A 171 5.89 -11.94 -16.18
C TYR A 171 6.64 -11.85 -17.51
N PRO A 172 6.48 -10.77 -18.29
CA PRO A 172 7.27 -10.57 -19.51
C PRO A 172 8.71 -10.26 -19.08
N SER A 173 9.60 -11.26 -19.20
CA SER A 173 11.05 -11.14 -19.00
C SER A 173 11.76 -10.85 -20.31
#